data_AF-A0A7C4GRD4-F1
#
_entry.id   AF-A0A7C4GRD4-F1
#
_cell.length_a   1.000
_cell.length_b   1.000
_cell.length_c   1.000
_cell.angle_alpha   90.00
_cell.angle_beta   90.00
_cell.angle_gamma   90.00
#
_symmetry.space_group_name_H-M   'P 1'
#
loop_
_entity.id
_entity.type
_entity.pdbx_description
1 polymer ?
#
loop_
_entity_poly.entity_id
_entity_poly.type
_entity_poly.pdbx_seq_one_letter_code
_entity_poly.pdbx_strand_id
1 'polypeptide(L)' 'MKIMNRQERGKRDRVLRELAARMDHPTAEELYLALREKGEAISLATVYRALRALAEEGLVATLPLAPAERFDPTTH' A
#
# COMPACT_ATOMS: atom_id res chain seq x y z
N MET A 1 13.21 10.53 -13.73
CA MET A 1 12.56 9.21 -13.90
C MET A 1 13.57 8.12 -13.57
N LYS A 2 13.43 7.40 -12.44
CA LYS A 2 14.36 6.30 -12.08
C LYS A 2 14.03 5.09 -12.97
N ILE A 3 15.04 4.52 -13.63
CA ILE A 3 14.88 3.29 -14.41
C ILE A 3 14.67 2.14 -13.41
N MET A 4 13.44 1.62 -13.29
CA MET A 4 13.13 0.49 -12.43
C MET A 4 13.66 -0.83 -13.01
N ASN A 5 14.31 -1.63 -12.18
CA ASN A 5 14.71 -3.01 -12.48
C ASN A 5 13.49 -3.86 -12.88
N ARG A 6 13.65 -4.80 -13.81
CA ARG A 6 12.61 -5.78 -14.23
C ARG A 6 12.00 -6.53 -13.05
N GLN A 7 12.80 -6.93 -12.07
CA GLN A 7 12.30 -7.62 -10.86
C GLN A 7 11.40 -6.72 -10.00
N GLU A 8 11.77 -5.44 -9.87
CA GLU A 8 11.00 -4.47 -9.10
C GLU A 8 9.68 -4.09 -9.80
N ARG A 9 9.63 -4.15 -11.14
CA ARG A 9 8.38 -4.03 -11.90
C ARG A 9 7.39 -5.14 -11.59
N GLY A 10 7.85 -6.40 -11.55
CA GLY A 10 6.97 -7.53 -11.21
C GLY A 10 6.37 -7.42 -9.80
N LYS A 11 7.15 -6.95 -8.83
CA LYS A 11 6.66 -6.69 -7.47
C LYS A 11 5.65 -5.55 -7.42
N ARG A 12 5.90 -4.47 -8.15
CA ARG A 12 4.96 -3.35 -8.28
C ARG A 12 3.62 -3.79 -8.88
N ASP A 13 3.65 -4.60 -9.95
CA ASP A 13 2.43 -5.10 -10.58
C ASP A 13 1.61 -5.98 -9.62
N ARG A 14 2.27 -6.79 -8.79
CA ARG A 14 1.60 -7.58 -7.75
C ARG A 14 0.95 -6.70 -6.69
N VAL A 15 1.66 -5.67 -6.21
CA VAL A 15 1.09 -4.69 -5.26
C VAL A 15 -0.12 -3.98 -5.85
N LEU A 16 -0.03 -3.54 -7.11
CA LEU A 16 -1.14 -2.89 -7.80
C LEU A 16 -2.35 -3.83 -7.96
N ARG A 17 -2.12 -5.09 -8.36
CA ARG A 17 -3.19 -6.09 -8.49
C ARG A 17 -3.86 -6.39 -7.14
N GLU A 18 -3.07 -6.50 -6.07
CA GLU A 18 -3.60 -6.74 -4.74
C GLU A 18 -4.51 -5.61 -4.28
N LEU A 19 -4.04 -4.36 -4.46
CA LEU A 19 -4.83 -3.19 -4.10
C LEU A 19 -6.09 -3.07 -4.97
N ALA A 20 -5.99 -3.30 -6.28
CA ALA A 20 -7.11 -3.21 -7.21
C ALA A 20 -8.18 -4.30 -7.01
N ALA A 21 -7.84 -5.42 -6.38
CA ALA A 21 -8.77 -6.50 -6.06
C ALA A 21 -9.60 -6.22 -4.80
N ARG A 22 -9.33 -5.13 -4.08
CA ARG A 22 -9.98 -4.78 -2.83
C ARG A 22 -10.96 -3.62 -3.00
N MET A 23 -11.99 -3.59 -2.15
CA MET A 23 -12.98 -2.52 -2.10
C MET A 23 -12.78 -1.55 -0.93
N ASP A 24 -11.80 -1.82 -0.08
CA ASP A 24 -11.42 -1.00 1.08
C ASP A 24 -10.16 -0.15 0.77
N HIS A 25 -9.70 0.59 1.78
CA HIS A 25 -8.52 1.47 1.69
C HIS A 25 -7.41 0.93 2.60
N PRO A 26 -6.71 -0.14 2.19
CA PRO A 26 -5.75 -0.81 3.05
C PRO A 26 -4.49 0.04 3.26
N THR A 27 -3.88 -0.16 4.41
CA THR A 27 -2.52 0.28 4.72
C THR A 27 -1.47 -0.52 3.93
N ALA A 28 -0.24 -0.02 3.91
CA ALA A 28 0.88 -0.73 3.29
C ALA A 28 1.18 -2.05 4.01
N GLU A 29 1.03 -2.09 5.34
CA GLU A 29 1.19 -3.29 6.16
C GLU A 29 0.14 -4.35 5.82
N GLU A 30 -1.12 -3.97 5.64
CA GLU A 30 -2.19 -4.91 5.27
C GLU A 30 -1.97 -5.51 3.88
N LEU A 31 -1.54 -4.70 2.90
CA LEU A 31 -1.15 -5.20 1.58
C LEU A 31 0.06 -6.13 1.65
N TYR A 32 1.05 -5.79 2.48
CA TYR A 32 2.22 -6.64 2.70
C TYR A 32 1.82 -8.00 3.27
N LEU A 33 0.99 -8.04 4.32
CA LEU A 33 0.52 -9.28 4.93
C LEU A 33 -0.25 -10.14 3.94
N ALA A 34 -1.20 -9.55 3.21
CA ALA A 34 -1.98 -10.26 2.19
C ALA A 34 -1.10 -10.86 1.08
N LEU A 35 -0.07 -10.14 0.63
CA LEU A 35 0.89 -10.65 -0.35
C LEU A 35 1.74 -11.80 0.21
N ARG A 36 2.17 -11.71 1.48
CA ARG A 36 2.94 -12.79 2.13
C ARG A 36 2.11 -14.04 2.34
N GLU A 37 0.83 -13.90 2.69
CA GLU A 37 -0.13 -15.01 2.78
C GLU A 37 -0.31 -15.72 1.44
N LYS A 38 -0.22 -14.98 0.32
CA LYS A 38 -0.22 -15.52 -1.05
C LYS A 38 1.12 -16.11 -1.49
N GLY A 39 2.12 -16.17 -0.60
CA GLY A 39 3.44 -16.74 -0.86
C GLY A 39 4.42 -15.81 -1.59
N GLU A 40 4.12 -14.51 -1.71
CA GLU A 40 4.97 -13.58 -2.44
C GLU A 40 6.27 -13.24 -1.67
N ALA A 41 7.40 -13.32 -2.37
CA ALA A 41 8.71 -12.93 -1.85
C ALA A 41 8.92 -11.41 -1.98
N ILE A 42 8.23 -10.65 -1.12
CA ILE A 42 8.28 -9.18 -1.08
C ILE A 42 8.55 -8.70 0.36
N SER A 43 9.27 -7.60 0.51
CA SER A 43 9.47 -6.92 1.80
C SER A 43 8.51 -5.75 1.94
N LEU A 44 8.20 -5.37 3.18
CA LEU A 44 7.38 -4.19 3.48
C LEU A 44 7.96 -2.92 2.81
N ALA A 45 9.28 -2.75 2.85
CA ALA A 45 9.95 -1.62 2.20
C ALA A 45 9.71 -1.59 0.68
N THR A 46 9.62 -2.75 0.03
CA THR A 46 9.26 -2.82 -1.40
C THR A 46 7.80 -2.46 -1.65
N VAL A 47 6.87 -2.84 -0.77
CA VAL A 47 5.46 -2.44 -0.87
C VAL A 47 5.34 -0.91 -0.79
N TYR A 48 5.97 -0.28 0.20
CA TYR A 48 6.00 1.18 0.33
C TYR A 48 6.57 1.88 -0.91
N ARG A 49 7.68 1.38 -1.46
CA ARG A 49 8.29 1.94 -2.68
C ARG A 49 7.38 1.78 -3.89
N ALA A 50 6.72 0.62 -4.03
CA ALA A 50 5.77 0.37 -5.10
C ALA A 50 4.57 1.32 -4.99
N LEU A 51 3.94 1.43 -3.83
CA LEU A 51 2.80 2.33 -3.59
C LEU A 51 3.17 3.79 -3.85
N ARG A 52 4.33 4.26 -3.37
CA ARG A 52 4.79 5.62 -3.67
C ARG A 52 4.95 5.87 -5.17
N ALA A 53 5.59 4.94 -5.87
CA ALA A 53 5.81 5.09 -7.31
C ALA A 53 4.51 4.95 -8.12
N LEU A 54 3.53 4.17 -7.64
CA LEU A 54 2.17 4.12 -8.17
C LEU A 54 1.43 5.44 -7.96
N ALA A 55 1.59 6.06 -6.79
CA ALA A 55 0.96 7.34 -6.47
C ALA A 55 1.57 8.49 -7.28
N GLU A 56 2.90 8.51 -7.45
CA GLU A 56 3.61 9.48 -8.31
C GLU A 56 3.16 9.38 -9.78
N GLU A 57 2.74 8.19 -10.24
CA GLU A 57 2.19 7.98 -11.59
C GLU A 57 0.67 8.18 -11.68
N GLY A 58 0.00 8.52 -10.57
CA GLY A 58 -1.45 8.72 -10.53
C GLY A 58 -2.29 7.44 -10.62
N LEU A 59 -1.67 6.26 -10.47
CA LEU A 59 -2.34 4.96 -10.54
C LEU A 59 -3.02 4.55 -9.23
N VAL A 60 -2.57 5.11 -8.10
CA VAL A 60 -3.18 4.91 -6.78
C VAL A 60 -3.24 6.24 -6.05
N ALA A 61 -4.22 6.42 -5.18
CA ALA A 61 -4.31 7.60 -4.33
C ALA A 61 -3.86 7.26 -2.90
N THR A 62 -3.04 8.13 -2.31
CA THR A 62 -2.78 8.09 -0.87
C THR A 62 -3.91 8.82 -0.17
N LEU A 63 -4.66 8.12 0.67
CA LEU A 63 -5.64 8.73 1.55
C LEU A 63 -5.00 8.96 2.92
N PRO A 64 -4.74 10.22 3.32
CA PRO A 64 -4.38 10.49 4.70
C PRO A 64 -5.65 10.35 5.55
N LEU A 65 -5.99 9.13 5.97
CA LEU A 65 -6.88 8.98 7.11
C LEU A 65 -6.14 9.59 8.30
N ALA A 66 -6.59 10.77 8.74
CA ALA A 66 -6.05 11.47 9.89
C ALA A 66 -5.95 10.51 11.11
N PRO A 67 -5.06 10.76 12.08
CA PRO A 67 -5.17 10.08 13.36
C PRO A 67 -6.60 10.29 13.85
N ALA A 68 -7.34 9.20 14.03
CA ALA A 68 -8.73 9.29 14.47
C ALA A 68 -8.71 9.92 15.87
N GLU A 69 -8.92 11.23 15.96
CA GLU A 69 -9.21 11.89 17.22
C GLU A 69 -10.60 11.44 17.67
N ARG A 70 -10.59 10.73 18.81
CA ARG A 70 -11.76 10.12 19.43
C ARG A 70 -12.05 10.91 20.69
N PHE A 71 -13.29 11.34 20.86
CA PHE A 71 -13.72 12.17 21.97
C PHE A 71 -14.60 11.35 22.93
N ASP A 72 -14.39 11.52 24.23
CA ASP A 72 -15.19 10.90 25.28
C ASP A 72 -16.44 11.75 25.57
N PRO A 73 -17.64 11.16 25.79
CA PRO A 73 -18.84 11.90 26.17
C PRO A 73 -18.79 12.48 27.61
N THR A 74 -17.81 12.13 28.42
CA THR A 74 -17.72 12.51 29.82
C THR A 74 -16.73 13.65 30.02
N THR A 75 -17.24 14.87 30.02
CA THR A 75 -16.53 16.06 30.50
C THR A 75 -16.95 16.36 31.94
N HIS A 76 -15.98 16.46 32.85
CA HIS A 76 -16.19 16.94 34.23
C HIS A 76 -16.30 18.46 34.27
#